data_AF-A0A7C7KS46-F1
#
_entry.id   AF-A0A7C7KS46-F1
#
_cell.length_a   1.000
_cell.length_b   1.000
_cell.length_c   1.000
_cell.angle_alpha   90.00
_cell.angle_beta   90.00
_cell.angle_gamma   90.00
#
_symmetry.space_group_name_H-M   'P 1'
#
loop_
_entity.id
_entity.type
_entity.pdbx_description
1 polymer ?
#
loop_
_entity_poly.entity_id
_entity_poly.type
_entity_poly.pdbx_seq_one_letter_code
_entity_poly.pdbx_strand_id
1 'polypeptide(L)'
;MTLNGFLDYYFQGKTPNPCVWCNAYLKFPFLFKYVKEGKADYISTGHYVKSDGNFIYEAKDKKKDQSYFLSFLKKNILPYCIFPLGDYEKDQVKKLALQLNLPISMKESQDVCFLKGRSIGEFLETHKLKLKGRFVLSKSKQVLRETKNILQFTVGQRRGLHLRYNMPLYVKKIDVFKRQIVVAPKEELYQDSLILEKLNFFMNLSEIEKLDNLTIKIRYKANKVEIASLEEVQNNLIIKLKEKVFAITPGQAGVIYYKDKIVAAGEIAKS
;
A
#
# COMPACT_ATOMS: atom_id res chain seq x y z
N MET A 1 12.91 -3.58 -4.09
CA MET A 1 12.57 -2.61 -5.16
C MET A 1 13.62 -1.52 -5.15
N THR A 2 14.36 -1.38 -6.24
CA THR A 2 15.30 -0.27 -6.45
C THR A 2 14.52 1.01 -6.67
N LEU A 3 15.20 2.16 -6.64
CA LEU A 3 14.60 3.44 -7.02
C LEU A 3 14.00 3.36 -8.45
N ASN A 4 14.67 2.70 -9.39
CA ASN A 4 14.15 2.50 -10.75
C ASN A 4 12.82 1.74 -10.74
N GLY A 5 12.73 0.66 -9.96
CA GLY A 5 11.47 -0.09 -9.83
C GLY A 5 10.32 0.75 -9.24
N PHE A 6 10.60 1.73 -8.38
CA PHE A 6 9.57 2.69 -7.93
C PHE A 6 9.08 3.60 -9.06
N LEU A 7 10.02 4.09 -9.87
CA LEU A 7 9.74 5.01 -10.98
C LEU A 7 8.97 4.32 -12.12
N ASP A 8 9.23 3.04 -12.36
CA ASP A 8 8.54 2.23 -13.37
C ASP A 8 7.02 2.14 -13.13
N TYR A 9 6.56 2.14 -11.88
CA TYR A 9 5.12 2.16 -11.58
C TYR A 9 4.47 3.44 -12.10
N TYR A 10 5.13 4.58 -11.94
CA TYR A 10 4.62 5.85 -12.45
C TYR A 10 4.57 5.82 -13.98
N PHE A 11 5.58 5.28 -14.66
CA PHE A 11 5.53 5.06 -16.11
C PHE A 11 4.38 4.17 -16.58
N GLN A 12 3.87 3.30 -15.70
CA GLN A 12 2.69 2.47 -15.99
C GLN A 12 1.37 3.13 -15.57
N GLY A 13 1.41 4.35 -15.00
CA GLY A 13 0.23 5.04 -14.47
C GLY A 13 -0.29 4.44 -13.16
N LYS A 14 0.52 3.62 -12.49
CA LYS A 14 0.22 3.01 -11.19
C LYS A 14 0.72 3.90 -10.04
N THR A 15 0.16 3.72 -8.85
CA THR A 15 0.62 4.40 -7.63
C THR A 15 1.23 3.38 -6.67
N PRO A 16 2.57 3.29 -6.58
CA PRO A 16 3.24 2.26 -5.78
C PRO A 16 3.13 2.52 -4.27
N ASN A 17 3.29 1.46 -3.48
CA ASN A 17 3.56 1.57 -2.04
C ASN A 17 5.03 1.23 -1.71
N PRO A 18 5.94 2.23 -1.70
CA PRO A 18 7.37 1.97 -1.57
C PRO A 18 7.75 1.33 -0.22
N CYS A 19 6.99 1.58 0.84
CA CYS A 19 7.27 1.03 2.16
C CYS A 19 7.04 -0.49 2.21
N VAL A 20 5.95 -0.98 1.60
CA VAL A 20 5.68 -2.43 1.44
C VAL A 20 6.85 -3.10 0.73
N TRP A 21 7.27 -2.54 -0.40
CA TRP A 21 8.34 -3.10 -1.23
C TRP A 21 9.74 -2.99 -0.60
N CYS A 22 10.00 -1.93 0.16
CA CYS A 22 11.24 -1.78 0.92
C CYS A 22 11.35 -2.87 2.00
N ASN A 23 10.28 -3.11 2.76
CA ASN A 23 10.29 -4.18 3.76
C ASN A 23 10.47 -5.56 3.09
N ALA A 24 9.71 -5.85 2.03
CA ALA A 24 9.70 -7.15 1.38
C ALA A 24 11.01 -7.51 0.66
N TYR A 25 11.65 -6.55 0.01
CA TYR A 25 12.76 -6.82 -0.93
C TYR A 25 14.09 -6.18 -0.55
N LEU A 26 14.14 -5.31 0.47
CA LEU A 26 15.36 -4.64 0.88
C LEU A 26 15.64 -4.86 2.37
N LYS A 27 14.84 -4.27 3.26
CA LYS A 27 15.13 -4.21 4.70
C LYS A 27 15.25 -5.60 5.32
N PHE A 28 14.20 -6.41 5.24
CA PHE A 28 14.20 -7.73 5.88
C PHE A 28 15.14 -8.73 5.19
N PRO A 29 15.17 -8.85 3.85
CA PRO A 29 16.15 -9.72 3.20
C PRO A 29 17.61 -9.35 3.53
N PHE A 30 17.92 -8.05 3.60
CA PHE A 30 19.25 -7.57 3.97
C PHE A 30 19.61 -7.96 5.41
N LEU A 31 18.72 -7.71 6.37
CA LEU A 31 18.94 -8.09 7.77
C LEU A 31 19.00 -9.61 7.95
N PHE A 32 18.18 -10.35 7.20
CA PHE A 32 18.14 -11.81 7.24
C PHE A 32 19.43 -12.46 6.73
N LYS A 33 20.17 -11.78 5.84
CA LYS A 33 21.52 -12.21 5.45
C LYS A 33 22.46 -12.33 6.66
N TYR A 34 22.43 -11.37 7.59
CA TYR A 34 23.25 -11.43 8.81
C TYR A 34 22.87 -12.59 9.72
N VAL A 35 21.58 -12.91 9.79
CA VAL A 35 21.10 -14.08 10.53
C VAL A 35 21.59 -15.38 9.88
N LYS A 36 21.51 -15.48 8.55
CA LYS A 36 22.01 -16.63 7.80
C LYS A 36 23.53 -16.82 7.89
N GLU A 37 24.28 -15.73 8.06
CA GLU A 37 25.73 -15.74 8.27
C GLU A 37 26.13 -16.04 9.72
N GLY A 38 25.17 -16.28 10.63
CA GLY A 38 25.45 -16.54 12.05
C GLY A 38 25.93 -15.31 12.83
N LYS A 39 25.71 -14.10 12.30
CA LYS A 39 26.12 -12.83 12.94
C LYS A 39 25.05 -12.29 13.90
N ALA A 40 23.85 -12.87 13.89
CA ALA A 40 22.75 -12.55 14.79
C ALA A 40 21.75 -13.71 14.80
N ASP A 41 21.03 -13.90 15.91
CA ASP A 41 19.97 -14.91 15.99
C ASP A 41 18.63 -14.40 15.45
N TYR A 42 18.34 -13.10 15.66
CA TYR A 42 17.05 -12.48 15.36
C TYR A 42 17.19 -11.08 14.75
N ILE A 43 16.14 -10.67 14.06
CA ILE A 43 15.91 -9.33 13.52
C ILE A 43 14.88 -8.64 14.41
N SER A 44 15.25 -7.56 15.09
CA SER A 44 14.30 -6.73 15.84
C SER A 44 14.06 -5.40 15.16
N THR A 45 12.80 -4.98 15.08
CA THR A 45 12.45 -3.67 14.49
C THR A 45 11.35 -2.98 15.30
N GLY A 46 11.34 -1.65 15.30
CA GLY A 46 10.29 -0.85 15.94
C GLY A 46 8.95 -0.81 15.20
N HIS A 47 8.61 -1.85 14.43
CA HIS A 47 7.29 -1.89 13.79
C HIS A 47 6.21 -2.24 14.83
N TYR A 48 5.08 -1.53 14.76
CA TYR A 48 3.87 -1.88 15.51
C TYR A 48 3.17 -2.99 14.76
N VAL A 49 3.56 -4.24 15.03
CA VAL A 49 3.06 -5.46 14.41
C VAL A 49 3.21 -6.60 15.41
N LYS A 50 2.32 -7.59 15.38
CA LYS A 50 2.50 -8.84 16.12
C LYS A 50 2.84 -9.98 15.17
N SER A 51 3.61 -10.97 15.65
CA SER A 51 3.98 -12.16 14.89
C SER A 51 4.15 -13.33 15.86
N ASP A 52 3.70 -14.52 15.45
CA ASP A 52 3.95 -15.79 16.15
C ASP A 52 5.10 -16.59 15.48
N GLY A 53 5.82 -15.97 14.55
CA GLY A 53 6.87 -16.61 13.75
C GLY A 53 6.35 -17.31 12.49
N ASN A 54 5.04 -17.47 12.33
CA ASN A 54 4.41 -18.12 11.17
C ASN A 54 3.48 -17.17 10.40
N PHE A 55 2.80 -16.30 11.13
CA PHE A 55 1.85 -15.31 10.62
C PHE A 55 2.13 -13.92 11.19
N ILE A 56 1.63 -12.92 10.47
CA ILE A 56 1.63 -11.53 10.87
C ILE A 56 0.22 -11.17 11.33
N TYR A 57 0.12 -10.49 12.46
CA TYR A 57 -1.13 -10.00 13.03
C TYR A 57 -1.06 -8.48 13.19
N GLU A 58 -2.23 -7.85 13.17
CA GLU A 58 -2.33 -6.44 13.51
C GLU A 58 -1.81 -6.16 14.93
N ALA A 59 -1.19 -5.00 15.12
CA ALA A 59 -0.80 -4.54 16.44
C ALA A 59 -2.00 -4.31 17.37
N LYS A 60 -1.70 -4.22 18.67
CA LYS A 60 -2.64 -3.75 19.68
C LYS A 60 -3.11 -2.32 19.36
N ASP A 61 -2.18 -1.43 19.03
CA ASP A 61 -2.51 -0.07 18.61
C ASP A 61 -2.98 -0.03 17.16
N LYS A 62 -4.30 -0.07 16.95
CA LYS A 62 -4.90 -0.04 15.60
C LYS A 62 -4.61 1.25 14.83
N LYS A 63 -4.27 2.36 15.50
CA LYS A 63 -3.93 3.64 14.85
C LYS A 63 -2.48 3.63 14.34
N LYS A 64 -1.62 2.85 14.97
CA LYS A 64 -0.21 2.70 14.59
C LYS A 64 0.13 1.36 13.94
N ASP A 65 -0.84 0.44 13.82
CA ASP A 65 -0.64 -0.85 13.18
C ASP A 65 0.08 -0.72 11.84
N GLN A 66 1.16 -1.46 11.68
CA GLN A 66 2.01 -1.46 10.49
C GLN A 66 1.98 -2.80 9.75
N SER A 67 1.08 -3.72 10.12
CA SER A 67 0.98 -5.06 9.54
C SER A 67 0.85 -5.02 8.01
N TYR A 68 0.07 -4.06 7.50
CA TYR A 68 -0.08 -3.76 6.07
C TYR A 68 1.27 -3.58 5.34
N PHE A 69 2.26 -2.94 5.96
CA PHE A 69 3.58 -2.71 5.33
C PHE A 69 4.50 -3.94 5.34
N LEU A 70 4.15 -4.99 6.09
CA LEU A 70 4.88 -6.26 6.14
C LEU A 70 4.13 -7.39 5.41
N SER A 71 3.00 -7.09 4.77
CA SER A 71 2.15 -8.05 4.07
C SER A 71 2.82 -8.83 2.92
N PHE A 72 3.97 -8.36 2.43
CA PHE A 72 4.78 -9.01 1.40
C PHE A 72 6.08 -9.64 1.94
N LEU A 73 6.27 -9.63 3.26
CA LEU A 73 7.41 -10.30 3.87
C LEU A 73 7.33 -11.80 3.56
N LYS A 74 8.49 -12.39 3.21
CA LYS A 74 8.55 -13.82 2.95
C LYS A 74 8.39 -14.60 4.25
N LYS A 75 7.47 -15.57 4.24
CA LYS A 75 7.09 -16.36 5.41
C LYS A 75 8.28 -17.00 6.13
N ASN A 76 9.30 -17.45 5.39
CA ASN A 76 10.52 -18.05 5.95
C ASN A 76 11.39 -17.09 6.79
N ILE A 77 11.17 -15.76 6.71
CA ILE A 77 11.89 -14.77 7.51
C ILE A 77 11.21 -14.57 8.88
N LEU A 78 9.90 -14.84 8.98
CA LEU A 78 9.11 -14.57 10.19
C LEU A 78 9.62 -15.24 11.47
N PRO A 79 10.11 -16.50 11.46
CA PRO A 79 10.63 -17.13 12.68
C PRO A 79 11.80 -16.38 13.32
N TYR A 80 12.49 -15.55 12.54
CA TYR A 80 13.65 -14.78 12.97
C TYR A 80 13.29 -13.33 13.29
N CYS A 81 12.01 -12.94 13.25
CA CYS A 81 11.58 -11.56 13.48
C CYS A 81 11.01 -11.36 14.88
N ILE A 82 11.46 -10.29 15.55
CA ILE A 82 10.92 -9.82 16.83
C ILE A 82 10.34 -8.41 16.63
N PHE A 83 9.10 -8.21 17.08
CA PHE A 83 8.37 -6.94 16.98
C PHE A 83 7.96 -6.47 18.38
N PRO A 84 8.88 -5.86 19.15
CA PRO A 84 8.66 -5.55 20.57
C PRO A 84 7.53 -4.54 20.81
N LEU A 85 7.15 -3.75 19.80
CA LEU A 85 6.11 -2.73 19.94
C LEU A 85 4.70 -3.23 19.61
N GLY A 86 4.53 -4.48 19.16
CA GLY A 86 3.24 -5.04 18.74
C GLY A 86 2.16 -5.04 19.82
N ASP A 87 2.57 -5.16 21.08
CA ASP A 87 1.69 -5.22 22.25
C ASP A 87 1.53 -3.89 22.99
N TYR A 88 2.12 -2.81 22.47
CA TYR A 88 2.09 -1.50 23.10
C TYR A 88 1.25 -0.52 22.29
N GLU A 89 0.56 0.36 23.01
CA GLU A 89 0.07 1.62 22.45
C GLU A 89 1.21 2.62 22.34
N LYS A 90 1.14 3.51 21.34
CA LYS A 90 2.20 4.51 21.12
C LYS A 90 2.50 5.35 22.35
N ASP A 91 1.46 5.71 23.10
CA ASP A 91 1.59 6.53 24.29
C ASP A 91 2.25 5.75 25.44
N GLN A 92 2.06 4.43 25.51
CA GLN A 92 2.79 3.57 26.44
C GLN A 92 4.29 3.54 26.11
N VAL A 93 4.63 3.40 24.82
CA VAL A 93 6.04 3.43 24.37
C VAL A 93 6.70 4.77 24.66
N LYS A 94 6.00 5.89 24.47
CA LYS A 94 6.51 7.23 24.83
C LYS A 94 6.76 7.37 26.33
N LYS A 95 5.82 6.90 27.17
CA LYS A 95 5.98 6.91 28.63
C LYS A 95 7.19 6.08 29.07
N LEU A 96 7.35 4.88 28.51
CA LEU A 96 8.50 4.02 28.79
C LEU A 96 9.82 4.68 28.39
N ALA A 97 9.87 5.30 27.21
CA ALA A 97 11.05 6.02 26.75
C ALA A 97 11.42 7.19 27.68
N LEU A 98 10.44 7.94 28.19
CA LEU A 98 10.66 9.01 29.18
C LEU A 98 11.21 8.44 30.50
N GLN A 99 10.63 7.34 30.99
CA GLN A 99 11.08 6.68 32.23
C GLN A 99 12.52 6.15 32.13
N LEU A 100 12.93 5.73 30.93
CA LEU A 100 14.28 5.24 30.65
C LEU A 100 15.26 6.37 30.25
N ASN A 101 14.84 7.63 30.32
CA ASN A 101 15.63 8.80 29.89
C ASN A 101 16.15 8.69 28.44
N LEU A 102 15.38 8.05 27.56
CA LEU A 102 15.72 7.94 26.14
C LEU A 102 15.29 9.20 25.37
N PRO A 103 16.06 9.64 24.36
CA PRO A 103 15.68 10.78 23.55
C PRO A 103 14.41 10.49 22.74
N ILE A 104 13.40 11.35 22.87
CA ILE A 104 12.13 11.22 22.14
C ILE A 104 12.02 12.34 21.11
N SER A 105 11.91 11.98 19.83
CA SER A 105 11.47 12.92 18.81
C SER A 105 9.97 13.18 18.94
N MET A 106 9.56 14.45 19.01
CA MET A 106 8.14 14.82 18.93
C MET A 106 7.56 14.62 17.52
N LYS A 107 8.41 14.58 16.48
CA LYS A 107 7.98 14.47 15.08
C LYS A 107 8.25 13.07 14.54
N GLU A 108 7.20 12.37 14.14
CA GLU A 108 7.30 11.08 13.45
C GLU A 108 7.61 11.29 11.96
N SER A 109 8.37 10.37 11.37
CA SER A 109 8.53 10.32 9.92
C SER A 109 7.22 9.83 9.30
N GLN A 110 6.54 10.69 8.56
CA GLN A 110 5.26 10.39 7.90
C GLN A 110 5.41 10.19 6.38
N ASP A 111 6.60 10.50 5.83
CA ASP A 111 6.86 10.49 4.40
C ASP A 111 7.72 9.28 3.99
N VAL A 112 7.68 8.97 2.69
CA VAL A 112 8.55 7.95 2.09
C VAL A 112 10.01 8.37 2.29
N CYS A 113 10.82 7.50 2.89
CA CYS A 113 12.15 7.84 3.42
C CYS A 113 13.07 8.56 2.43
N PHE A 114 13.05 8.19 1.15
CA PHE A 114 13.94 8.76 0.13
C PHE A 114 13.45 10.09 -0.47
N LEU A 115 12.21 10.52 -0.19
CA LEU A 115 11.70 11.80 -0.67
C LEU A 115 12.36 12.99 0.05
N LYS A 116 12.91 12.77 1.25
CA LYS A 116 13.60 13.80 2.05
C LYS A 116 12.78 15.11 2.18
N GLY A 117 11.47 14.98 2.39
CA GLY A 117 10.54 16.11 2.54
C GLY A 117 10.00 16.71 1.24
N ARG A 118 10.39 16.19 0.06
CA ARG A 118 9.83 16.60 -1.24
C ARG A 118 8.49 15.94 -1.49
N SER A 119 7.62 16.64 -2.21
CA SER A 119 6.42 16.04 -2.80
C SER A 119 6.81 15.00 -3.86
N ILE A 120 5.88 14.10 -4.18
CA ILE A 120 6.11 13.13 -5.26
C ILE A 120 6.36 13.81 -6.60
N GLY A 121 5.65 14.91 -6.89
CA GLY A 121 5.83 15.67 -8.12
C GLY A 121 7.25 16.24 -8.24
N GLU A 122 7.72 16.91 -7.19
CA GLU A 122 9.09 17.44 -7.11
C GLU A 122 10.13 16.32 -7.26
N PHE A 123 9.91 15.19 -6.59
CA PHE A 123 10.81 14.05 -6.68
C PHE A 123 10.88 13.45 -8.08
N LEU A 124 9.74 13.33 -8.77
CA LEU A 124 9.72 12.89 -10.17
C LEU A 124 10.45 13.90 -11.07
N GLU A 125 10.28 15.21 -10.83
CA GLU A 125 10.99 16.24 -11.58
C GLU A 125 12.51 16.19 -11.38
N THR A 126 13.02 15.90 -10.18
CA THR A 126 14.48 15.74 -9.97
C THR A 126 15.07 14.56 -10.76
N HIS A 127 14.24 13.57 -11.12
CA HIS A 127 14.63 12.44 -11.96
C HIS A 127 14.30 12.66 -13.44
N LYS A 128 13.98 13.91 -13.83
CA LYS A 128 13.57 14.31 -15.18
C LYS A 128 12.34 13.53 -15.69
N LEU A 129 11.49 13.05 -14.78
CA LEU A 129 10.29 12.29 -15.10
C LEU A 129 9.09 13.20 -15.25
N LYS A 130 8.80 13.51 -16.51
CA LYS A 130 7.74 14.42 -16.88
C LYS A 130 7.01 13.93 -18.11
N LEU A 131 5.71 13.71 -17.98
CA LEU A 131 4.85 13.36 -19.10
C LEU A 131 3.72 14.37 -19.23
N LYS A 132 3.84 15.29 -20.19
CA LYS A 132 2.77 16.23 -20.51
C LYS A 132 1.53 15.47 -20.97
N GLY A 133 0.36 15.98 -20.62
CA GLY A 133 -0.91 15.36 -20.98
C GLY A 133 -2.09 16.24 -20.64
N ARG A 134 -3.27 15.64 -20.56
CA ARG A 134 -4.53 16.37 -20.39
C ARG A 134 -5.52 15.69 -19.45
N PHE A 135 -6.32 16.49 -18.78
CA PHE A 135 -7.49 16.04 -18.04
C PHE A 135 -8.66 15.88 -19.00
N VAL A 136 -9.30 14.71 -18.95
CA VAL A 136 -10.46 14.38 -19.78
C VAL A 136 -11.61 13.89 -18.92
N LEU A 137 -12.83 14.30 -19.23
CA LEU A 137 -14.02 13.84 -18.52
C LEU A 137 -14.34 12.39 -18.88
N SER A 138 -14.68 11.58 -17.88
CA SER A 138 -14.97 10.14 -18.04
C SER A 138 -16.03 9.84 -19.11
N LYS A 139 -17.18 10.51 -19.07
CA LYS A 139 -18.32 10.26 -19.97
C LYS A 139 -18.14 10.86 -21.36
N SER A 140 -18.00 12.19 -21.46
CA SER A 140 -17.97 12.90 -22.75
C SER A 140 -16.61 12.88 -23.44
N LYS A 141 -15.54 12.44 -22.75
CA LYS A 141 -14.15 12.59 -23.19
C LYS A 141 -13.71 14.03 -23.46
N GLN A 142 -14.50 15.01 -23.02
CA GLN A 142 -14.18 16.43 -23.13
C GLN A 142 -12.85 16.72 -22.45
N VAL A 143 -11.95 17.39 -23.16
CA VAL A 143 -10.70 17.90 -22.59
C VAL A 143 -11.03 19.10 -21.71
N LEU A 144 -10.63 19.02 -20.44
CA LEU A 144 -10.89 20.08 -19.45
C LEU A 144 -9.70 21.02 -19.29
N ARG A 145 -8.47 20.46 -19.31
CA ARG A 145 -7.22 21.21 -19.16
C ARG A 145 -6.01 20.37 -19.53
N GLU A 146 -4.93 21.01 -19.95
CA GLU A 146 -3.60 20.39 -20.01
C GLU A 146 -2.90 20.32 -18.63
N THR A 147 -1.87 19.49 -18.54
CA THR A 147 -0.96 19.41 -17.40
C THR A 147 0.46 19.13 -17.85
N LYS A 148 1.40 19.70 -17.10
CA LYS A 148 2.83 19.55 -17.35
C LYS A 148 3.35 18.14 -17.01
N ASN A 149 2.68 17.42 -16.10
CA ASN A 149 3.07 16.06 -15.72
C ASN A 149 1.84 15.27 -15.28
N ILE A 150 1.49 14.18 -15.98
CA ILE A 150 0.37 13.31 -15.55
C ILE A 150 0.79 12.31 -14.47
N LEU A 151 2.09 12.05 -14.33
CA LEU A 151 2.62 11.02 -13.43
C LEU A 151 2.51 11.41 -11.95
N GLN A 152 2.41 12.71 -11.64
CA GLN A 152 2.32 13.19 -10.27
C GLN A 152 0.96 12.96 -9.60
N PHE A 153 -0.03 12.47 -10.35
CA PHE A 153 -1.40 12.29 -9.86
C PHE A 153 -1.62 10.84 -9.41
N THR A 154 -2.69 10.62 -8.64
CA THR A 154 -3.06 9.30 -8.09
C THR A 154 -4.55 9.07 -8.21
N VAL A 155 -4.98 7.83 -8.46
CA VAL A 155 -6.41 7.47 -8.49
C VAL A 155 -7.09 7.83 -7.16
N GLY A 156 -8.28 8.42 -7.24
CA GLY A 156 -9.02 8.97 -6.09
C GLY A 156 -8.58 10.38 -5.66
N GLN A 157 -7.54 10.96 -6.28
CA GLN A 157 -7.11 12.32 -5.95
C GLN A 157 -8.15 13.36 -6.39
N ARG A 158 -8.44 14.31 -5.50
CA ARG A 158 -9.28 15.50 -5.75
C ARG A 158 -8.50 16.82 -5.65
N ARG A 159 -7.63 16.94 -4.66
CA ARG A 159 -6.86 18.17 -4.40
C ARG A 159 -5.73 18.32 -5.42
N GLY A 160 -5.36 19.55 -5.75
CA GLY A 160 -4.31 19.84 -6.72
C GLY A 160 -4.68 19.55 -8.18
N LEU A 161 -5.95 19.20 -8.46
CA LEU A 161 -6.41 19.05 -9.85
C LEU A 161 -6.61 20.39 -10.53
N HIS A 162 -6.96 21.46 -9.81
CA HIS A 162 -7.24 22.83 -10.31
C HIS A 162 -8.20 22.89 -11.52
N LEU A 163 -9.19 21.98 -11.58
CA LEU A 163 -10.20 21.95 -12.63
C LEU A 163 -11.42 22.79 -12.22
N ARG A 164 -11.93 23.62 -13.13
CA ARG A 164 -13.21 24.31 -12.96
C ARG A 164 -14.29 23.47 -13.63
N TYR A 165 -15.18 22.89 -12.85
CA TYR A 165 -16.31 22.11 -13.33
C TYR A 165 -17.49 22.29 -12.37
N ASN A 166 -18.71 22.04 -12.85
CA ASN A 166 -19.95 22.26 -12.09
C ASN A 166 -20.12 21.32 -10.88
N MET A 167 -19.24 20.33 -10.72
CA MET A 167 -19.21 19.43 -9.58
C MET A 167 -17.77 18.96 -9.29
N PRO A 168 -17.49 18.45 -8.08
CA PRO A 168 -16.18 17.91 -7.75
C PRO A 168 -15.79 16.71 -8.62
N LEU A 169 -14.57 16.75 -9.14
CA LEU A 169 -13.98 15.68 -9.93
C LEU A 169 -12.81 15.01 -9.20
N TYR A 170 -12.66 13.72 -9.47
CA TYR A 170 -11.63 12.85 -8.91
C TYR A 170 -10.90 12.13 -10.04
N VAL A 171 -9.62 11.84 -9.87
CA VAL A 171 -8.85 11.02 -10.81
C VAL A 171 -9.40 9.60 -10.79
N LYS A 172 -10.02 9.18 -11.90
CA LYS A 172 -10.54 7.81 -12.08
C LYS A 172 -9.47 6.88 -12.63
N LYS A 173 -8.67 7.36 -13.59
CA LYS A 173 -7.63 6.58 -14.25
C LYS A 173 -6.52 7.50 -14.77
N ILE A 174 -5.28 7.01 -14.73
CA ILE A 174 -4.15 7.62 -15.42
C ILE A 174 -3.82 6.72 -16.61
N ASP A 175 -3.90 7.26 -17.81
CA ASP A 175 -3.65 6.54 -19.05
C ASP A 175 -2.39 7.13 -19.70
N VAL A 176 -1.26 6.48 -19.44
CA VAL A 176 0.06 6.95 -19.90
C VAL A 176 0.16 6.92 -21.41
N PHE A 177 -0.33 5.85 -22.05
CA PHE A 177 -0.31 5.70 -23.51
C PHE A 177 -1.07 6.82 -24.22
N LYS A 178 -2.29 7.14 -23.76
CA LYS A 178 -3.09 8.23 -24.31
C LYS A 178 -2.71 9.61 -23.75
N ARG A 179 -1.74 9.67 -22.83
CA ARG A 179 -1.28 10.86 -22.13
C ARG A 179 -2.43 11.66 -21.52
N GLN A 180 -3.32 10.97 -20.81
CA GLN A 180 -4.50 11.58 -20.23
C GLN A 180 -4.78 11.12 -18.80
N ILE A 181 -5.35 12.02 -18.01
CA ILE A 181 -5.95 11.73 -16.72
C ILE A 181 -7.45 11.76 -16.91
N VAL A 182 -8.09 10.61 -16.76
CA VAL A 182 -9.55 10.51 -16.77
C VAL A 182 -10.05 10.93 -15.42
N VAL A 183 -10.93 11.93 -15.40
CA VAL A 183 -11.58 12.43 -14.19
C VAL A 183 -13.08 12.20 -14.23
N ALA A 184 -13.67 11.95 -13.06
CA ALA A 184 -15.08 11.64 -12.93
C ALA A 184 -15.66 12.14 -11.60
N PRO A 185 -17.00 12.25 -11.49
CA PRO A 185 -17.69 12.39 -10.21
C PRO A 185 -17.37 11.22 -9.27
N LYS A 186 -17.56 11.42 -7.97
CA LYS A 186 -17.15 10.47 -6.92
C LYS A 186 -17.80 9.10 -7.11
N GLU A 187 -19.04 9.08 -7.56
CA GLU A 187 -19.92 7.92 -7.73
C GLU A 187 -19.33 6.92 -8.74
N GLU A 188 -18.60 7.41 -9.75
CA GLU A 188 -17.96 6.58 -10.78
C GLU A 188 -16.67 5.90 -10.33
N LEU A 189 -16.16 6.22 -9.13
CA LEU A 189 -14.93 5.63 -8.58
C LEU A 189 -15.21 4.50 -7.58
N TYR A 190 -16.48 4.21 -7.31
CA TYR A 190 -16.89 3.11 -6.45
C TYR A 190 -16.91 1.79 -7.23
N GLN A 191 -16.15 0.81 -6.74
CA GLN A 191 -16.01 -0.51 -7.34
C GLN A 191 -16.20 -1.58 -6.26
N ASP A 192 -16.77 -2.73 -6.63
CA ASP A 192 -16.98 -3.87 -5.75
C ASP A 192 -16.08 -5.07 -6.12
N SER A 193 -15.13 -4.87 -7.01
CA SER A 193 -14.15 -5.91 -7.33
C SER A 193 -12.78 -5.37 -7.65
N LEU A 194 -11.79 -6.21 -7.44
CA LEU A 194 -10.41 -5.95 -7.80
C LEU A 194 -9.69 -7.24 -8.17
N ILE A 195 -8.56 -7.09 -8.85
CA ILE A 195 -7.64 -8.18 -9.16
C ILE A 195 -6.33 -7.92 -8.43
N LEU A 196 -5.88 -8.93 -7.67
CA LEU A 196 -4.56 -8.97 -7.09
C LEU A 196 -3.61 -9.79 -7.96
N GLU A 197 -2.46 -9.21 -8.28
CA GLU A 197 -1.31 -9.87 -8.92
C GLU A 197 -0.14 -9.95 -7.95
N LYS A 198 0.95 -10.63 -8.34
CA LYS A 198 2.17 -10.78 -7.51
C LYS A 198 1.83 -11.25 -6.09
N LEU A 199 1.07 -12.32 -5.99
CA LEU A 199 0.49 -12.78 -4.73
C LEU A 199 1.57 -13.20 -3.72
N ASN A 200 1.27 -12.99 -2.43
CA ASN A 200 2.04 -13.47 -1.29
C ASN A 200 1.09 -14.15 -0.30
N PHE A 201 1.23 -15.47 -0.16
CA PHE A 201 0.39 -16.28 0.72
C PHE A 201 1.14 -16.64 2.02
N PHE A 202 0.49 -16.39 3.17
CA PHE A 202 0.93 -16.91 4.47
C PHE A 202 0.18 -18.19 4.83
N MET A 203 -1.01 -18.36 4.29
CA MET A 203 -1.86 -19.56 4.39
C MET A 203 -2.17 -20.05 2.97
N ASN A 204 -2.32 -21.36 2.78
CA ASN A 204 -2.62 -21.90 1.46
C ASN A 204 -4.01 -21.44 0.99
N LEU A 205 -4.19 -21.23 -0.32
CA LEU A 205 -5.46 -20.76 -0.86
C LEU A 205 -6.64 -21.66 -0.49
N SER A 206 -6.47 -22.98 -0.59
CA SER A 206 -7.51 -23.96 -0.25
C SER A 206 -7.93 -23.96 1.22
N GLU A 207 -7.09 -23.43 2.12
CA GLU A 207 -7.44 -23.20 3.52
C GLU A 207 -8.14 -21.85 3.69
N ILE A 208 -7.68 -20.82 2.97
CA ILE A 208 -8.29 -19.49 2.97
C ILE A 208 -9.74 -19.56 2.47
N GLU A 209 -10.01 -20.31 1.41
CA GLU A 209 -11.36 -20.49 0.82
C GLU A 209 -12.37 -21.10 1.80
N LYS A 210 -11.92 -21.78 2.85
CA LYS A 210 -12.77 -22.36 3.89
C LYS A 210 -13.06 -21.40 5.05
N LEU A 211 -12.46 -20.21 5.05
CA LEU A 211 -12.63 -19.23 6.11
C LEU A 211 -13.78 -18.28 5.80
N ASP A 212 -14.69 -18.13 6.75
CA ASP A 212 -15.69 -17.07 6.73
C ASP A 212 -15.11 -15.71 7.17
N ASN A 213 -15.81 -14.64 6.82
CA ASN A 213 -15.53 -13.27 7.28
C ASN A 213 -14.12 -12.76 6.95
N LEU A 214 -13.61 -13.14 5.77
CA LEU A 214 -12.41 -12.55 5.21
C LEU A 214 -12.62 -11.07 4.91
N THR A 215 -11.60 -10.28 5.21
CA THR A 215 -11.60 -8.84 4.92
C THR A 215 -10.36 -8.44 4.15
N ILE A 216 -10.46 -7.38 3.36
CA ILE A 216 -9.34 -6.81 2.63
C ILE A 216 -9.14 -5.34 2.97
N LYS A 217 -7.87 -4.93 3.02
CA LYS A 217 -7.45 -3.54 3.12
C LYS A 217 -6.75 -3.14 1.82
N ILE A 218 -7.34 -2.20 1.07
CA ILE A 218 -6.86 -1.77 -0.26
C ILE A 218 -5.87 -0.58 -0.22
N ARG A 219 -5.69 0.02 0.97
CA ARG A 219 -4.70 1.05 1.25
C ARG A 219 -4.48 1.16 2.76
N TYR A 220 -3.29 1.60 3.17
CA TYR A 220 -2.88 1.65 4.57
C TYR A 220 -3.85 2.33 5.55
N LYS A 221 -4.49 3.44 5.16
CA LYS A 221 -5.45 4.18 6.00
C LYS A 221 -6.92 3.88 5.69
N ALA A 222 -7.21 2.91 4.82
CA ALA A 222 -8.59 2.49 4.58
C ALA A 222 -9.07 1.55 5.69
N ASN A 223 -10.38 1.54 5.89
CA ASN A 223 -11.02 0.49 6.66
C ASN A 223 -10.91 -0.85 5.90
N LYS A 224 -10.97 -1.93 6.66
CA LYS A 224 -11.15 -3.27 6.12
C LYS A 224 -12.56 -3.39 5.52
N VAL A 225 -12.65 -4.14 4.44
CA VAL A 225 -13.90 -4.36 3.70
C VAL A 225 -14.09 -5.86 3.56
N GLU A 226 -15.32 -6.34 3.77
CA GLU A 226 -15.62 -7.77 3.67
C GLU A 226 -15.52 -8.28 2.23
N ILE A 227 -14.88 -9.44 2.09
CA ILE A 227 -14.80 -10.18 0.83
C ILE A 227 -16.09 -11.02 0.71
N ALA A 228 -16.75 -10.88 -0.44
CA ALA A 228 -17.90 -11.71 -0.82
C ALA A 228 -17.45 -13.04 -1.44
N SER A 229 -16.44 -12.99 -2.32
CA SER A 229 -15.80 -14.17 -2.88
C SER A 229 -14.37 -13.85 -3.35
N LEU A 230 -13.55 -14.90 -3.44
CA LEU A 230 -12.22 -14.85 -4.02
C LEU A 230 -12.01 -16.10 -4.89
N GLU A 231 -11.31 -15.94 -6.01
CA GLU A 231 -11.03 -17.01 -6.96
C GLU A 231 -9.65 -16.79 -7.58
N GLU A 232 -8.85 -17.85 -7.67
CA GLU A 232 -7.57 -17.80 -8.39
C GLU A 232 -7.74 -18.13 -9.87
N VAL A 233 -7.33 -17.20 -10.74
CA VAL A 233 -7.34 -17.35 -12.19
C VAL A 233 -6.00 -16.90 -12.75
N GLN A 234 -5.28 -17.80 -13.41
CA GLN A 234 -3.99 -17.52 -14.06
C GLN A 234 -2.98 -16.81 -13.11
N ASN A 235 -2.83 -17.32 -11.88
CA ASN A 235 -1.96 -16.78 -10.82
C ASN A 235 -2.35 -15.37 -10.30
N ASN A 236 -3.58 -14.93 -10.60
CA ASN A 236 -4.15 -13.72 -10.03
C ASN A 236 -5.33 -14.09 -9.13
N LEU A 237 -5.58 -13.27 -8.12
CA LEU A 237 -6.73 -13.44 -7.24
C LEU A 237 -7.79 -12.40 -7.59
N ILE A 238 -8.91 -12.87 -8.14
CA ILE A 238 -10.08 -12.05 -8.41
C ILE A 238 -10.90 -11.97 -7.13
N ILE A 239 -11.20 -10.75 -6.66
CA ILE A 239 -11.89 -10.53 -5.40
C ILE A 239 -13.15 -9.73 -5.65
N LYS A 240 -14.28 -10.22 -5.14
CA LYS A 240 -15.54 -9.50 -5.03
C LYS A 240 -15.73 -9.05 -3.58
N LEU A 241 -16.18 -7.81 -3.41
CA LEU A 241 -16.41 -7.16 -2.12
C LEU A 241 -17.91 -7.14 -1.82
N LYS A 242 -18.28 -7.22 -0.55
CA LYS A 242 -19.69 -7.10 -0.14
C LYS A 242 -20.24 -5.68 -0.30
N GLU A 243 -19.36 -4.68 -0.31
CA GLU A 243 -19.71 -3.28 -0.51
C GLU A 243 -18.78 -2.62 -1.53
N LYS A 244 -19.28 -1.56 -2.18
CA LYS A 244 -18.46 -0.77 -3.10
C LYS A 244 -17.49 0.12 -2.33
N VAL A 245 -16.24 0.13 -2.76
CA VAL A 245 -15.17 0.91 -2.14
C VAL A 245 -14.69 2.00 -3.07
N PHE A 246 -14.36 3.15 -2.48
CA PHE A 246 -13.92 4.31 -3.23
C PHE A 246 -12.45 4.19 -3.64
N ALA A 247 -12.21 4.31 -4.95
CA ALA A 247 -10.89 4.47 -5.56
C ALA A 247 -9.94 3.31 -5.25
N ILE A 248 -10.22 2.15 -5.84
CA ILE A 248 -9.27 1.03 -5.90
C ILE A 248 -8.13 1.46 -6.83
N THR A 249 -6.91 1.52 -6.32
CA THR A 249 -5.77 2.15 -7.01
C THR A 249 -4.73 1.11 -7.43
N PRO A 250 -4.50 0.91 -8.74
CA PRO A 250 -3.46 0.02 -9.22
C PRO A 250 -2.07 0.38 -8.68
N GLY A 251 -1.30 -0.64 -8.29
CA GLY A 251 0.02 -0.52 -7.68
C GLY A 251 0.04 -0.40 -6.15
N GLN A 252 -1.11 -0.20 -5.50
CA GLN A 252 -1.24 -0.38 -4.04
C GLN A 252 -1.31 -1.86 -3.68
N ALA A 253 -1.10 -2.18 -2.40
CA ALA A 253 -1.28 -3.54 -1.89
C ALA A 253 -2.74 -3.77 -1.48
N GLY A 254 -3.31 -4.89 -1.87
CA GLY A 254 -4.50 -5.47 -1.26
C GLY A 254 -4.06 -6.53 -0.25
N VAL A 255 -4.39 -6.33 1.02
CA VAL A 255 -3.99 -7.25 2.10
C VAL A 255 -5.22 -7.91 2.68
N ILE A 256 -5.26 -9.25 2.65
CA ILE A 256 -6.37 -10.08 3.10
C ILE A 256 -6.10 -10.55 4.53
N TYR A 257 -7.10 -10.34 5.38
CA TYR A 257 -7.07 -10.70 6.78
C TYR A 257 -8.19 -11.69 7.10
N TYR A 258 -7.87 -12.65 7.96
CA TYR A 258 -8.84 -13.37 8.75
C TYR A 258 -8.77 -12.83 10.18
N LYS A 259 -9.82 -12.11 10.61
CA LYS A 259 -9.79 -11.29 11.84
C LYS A 259 -8.63 -10.27 11.79
N ASP A 260 -7.62 -10.42 12.64
CA ASP A 260 -6.42 -9.61 12.72
C ASP A 260 -5.20 -10.24 12.04
N LYS A 261 -5.29 -11.51 11.62
CA LYS A 261 -4.21 -12.28 10.99
C LYS A 261 -4.16 -12.03 9.47
N ILE A 262 -2.99 -11.69 8.94
CA ILE A 262 -2.76 -11.63 7.49
C ILE A 262 -2.67 -13.06 6.94
N VAL A 263 -3.52 -13.38 5.97
CA VAL A 263 -3.53 -14.70 5.32
C VAL A 263 -2.95 -14.65 3.91
N ALA A 264 -3.15 -13.53 3.20
CA ALA A 264 -2.61 -13.32 1.86
C ALA A 264 -2.49 -11.82 1.55
N ALA A 265 -1.72 -11.49 0.53
CA ALA A 265 -1.63 -10.14 -0.03
C ALA A 265 -1.33 -10.21 -1.53
N GLY A 266 -1.55 -9.11 -2.23
CA GLY A 266 -1.14 -8.95 -3.63
C GLY A 266 -1.14 -7.47 -4.04
N GLU A 267 -0.53 -7.19 -5.18
CA GLU A 267 -0.56 -5.87 -5.80
C GLU A 267 -1.87 -5.72 -6.56
N ILE A 268 -2.55 -4.59 -6.39
CA ILE A 268 -3.76 -4.29 -7.15
C ILE A 268 -3.36 -4.03 -8.61
N ALA A 269 -3.78 -4.91 -9.53
CA ALA A 269 -3.44 -4.83 -10.95
C ALA A 269 -4.42 -3.96 -11.74
N LYS A 270 -5.71 -4.21 -11.51
CA LYS A 270 -6.83 -3.57 -12.18
C LYS A 270 -8.07 -3.64 -11.29
N SER A 271 -8.95 -2.66 -11.46
CA SER A 271 -10.28 -2.60 -10.87
C SER A 271 -11.34 -2.31 -11.92
#